data_AF-A0A2P6NA86-F1
#
_entry.id   AF-A0A2P6NA86-F1
#
_cell.length_a   1.000
_cell.length_b   1.000
_cell.length_c   1.000
_cell.angle_alpha   90.00
_cell.angle_beta   90.00
_cell.angle_gamma   90.00
#
_symmetry.space_group_name_H-M   'P 1'
#
loop_
_entity.id
_entity.type
_entity.pdbx_description
1 polymer ?
#
loop_
_entity_poly.entity_id
_entity_poly.type
_entity_poly.pdbx_seq_one_letter_code
_entity_poly.pdbx_strand_id
1 'polypeptide(L)'
;MSSQTIYEWDQTLDEVNLYTKPPPGFTAKMVDCKITSTKLTLGFKGKPPFINEELYLPVKSKDSLWMKAKMNRGEIWLGALKAHVTEDSSVEQEKTKQQLMLQRFQEENPGFDFSGAEFSGSAPDPRSFMGGMNL
;
A
#
# COMPACT_ATOMS: atom_id res chain seq x y z
N MET A 1 19.60 18.38 -17.15
CA MET A 1 18.64 18.16 -16.05
C MET A 1 18.74 16.69 -15.70
N SER A 2 19.49 16.33 -14.67
CA SER A 2 19.78 14.94 -14.29
C SER A 2 18.50 14.23 -13.87
N SER A 3 18.00 13.32 -14.70
CA SER A 3 16.90 12.42 -14.38
C SER A 3 17.39 11.35 -13.42
N GLN A 4 17.64 11.74 -12.18
CA GLN A 4 17.95 10.77 -11.14
C GLN A 4 16.66 10.08 -10.74
N THR A 5 16.49 8.84 -11.18
CA THR A 5 15.35 8.00 -10.80
C THR A 5 15.43 7.71 -9.31
N ILE A 6 14.50 8.28 -8.53
CA ILE A 6 14.40 8.04 -7.08
C ILE A 6 13.39 6.92 -6.87
N TYR A 7 13.90 5.76 -6.47
CA TYR A 7 13.10 4.63 -6.00
C TYR A 7 13.76 4.00 -4.77
N GLU A 8 12.93 3.39 -3.94
CA GLU A 8 13.32 2.50 -2.85
C GLU A 8 12.87 1.09 -3.23
N TRP A 9 13.55 0.06 -2.73
CA TRP A 9 13.19 -1.32 -3.02
C TRP A 9 13.46 -2.22 -1.82
N ASP A 10 12.69 -3.30 -1.74
CA ASP A 10 12.91 -4.41 -0.81
C ASP A 10 12.55 -5.73 -1.52
N GLN A 11 12.81 -6.85 -0.85
CA GLN A 11 12.39 -8.16 -1.33
C GLN A 11 12.07 -9.10 -0.18
N THR A 12 11.23 -10.08 -0.46
CA THR A 12 10.98 -11.26 0.38
C THR A 12 11.58 -12.50 -0.28
N LEU A 13 11.23 -13.70 0.18
CA LEU A 13 11.64 -14.94 -0.47
C LEU A 13 11.07 -15.10 -1.88
N ASP A 14 9.89 -14.51 -2.13
CA ASP A 14 9.11 -14.77 -3.35
C ASP A 14 8.87 -13.50 -4.20
N GLU A 15 9.11 -12.32 -3.66
CA GLU A 15 8.71 -11.05 -4.27
C GLU A 15 9.80 -9.99 -4.20
N VAL A 16 9.84 -9.10 -5.20
CA VAL A 16 10.65 -7.88 -5.21
C VAL A 16 9.70 -6.69 -5.32
N ASN A 17 9.79 -5.76 -4.37
CA ASN A 17 8.95 -4.56 -4.35
C ASN A 17 9.77 -3.34 -4.73
N LEU A 18 9.17 -2.47 -5.56
CA LEU A 18 9.75 -1.19 -5.94
C LEU A 18 8.78 -0.07 -5.60
N TYR A 19 9.26 0.91 -4.85
CA TYR A 19 8.51 2.07 -4.39
C TYR A 19 9.07 3.32 -5.04
N THR A 20 8.19 4.16 -5.58
CA THR A 20 8.59 5.46 -6.13
C THR A 20 7.53 6.51 -5.88
N LYS A 21 7.96 7.76 -5.71
CA LYS A 21 7.06 8.89 -5.51
C LYS A 21 6.74 9.51 -6.87
N PRO A 22 5.46 9.52 -7.31
CA PRO A 22 5.11 10.26 -8.51
C PRO A 22 5.33 11.76 -8.26
N PRO A 23 5.81 12.52 -9.26
CA PRO A 23 5.84 13.97 -9.16
C PRO A 23 4.47 14.58 -8.78
N PRO A 24 4.46 15.77 -8.16
CA PRO A 24 3.22 16.46 -7.80
C PRO A 24 2.29 16.65 -9.00
N GLY A 25 0.97 16.46 -8.78
CA GLY A 25 -0.05 16.67 -9.81
C GLY A 25 -0.35 15.47 -10.72
N PHE A 26 0.38 14.36 -10.59
CA PHE A 26 0.08 13.15 -11.36
C PHE A 26 -0.84 12.20 -10.59
N THR A 27 -1.86 11.69 -11.29
CA THR A 27 -2.80 10.70 -10.73
C THR A 27 -2.46 9.30 -11.23
N ALA A 28 -2.92 8.26 -10.51
CA ALA A 28 -2.66 6.86 -10.87
C ALA A 28 -3.12 6.50 -12.30
N LYS A 29 -4.16 7.16 -12.83
CA LYS A 29 -4.65 6.91 -14.20
C LYS A 29 -3.69 7.36 -15.30
N MET A 30 -2.76 8.26 -14.96
CA MET A 30 -1.75 8.80 -15.86
C MET A 30 -0.48 7.94 -15.90
N VAL A 31 -0.33 6.99 -14.98
CA VAL A 31 0.81 6.07 -14.93
C VAL A 31 0.71 5.11 -16.12
N ASP A 32 1.83 4.92 -16.80
CA ASP A 32 2.06 3.83 -17.75
C ASP A 32 3.15 2.93 -17.15
N CYS A 33 2.76 1.71 -16.78
CA CYS A 33 3.64 0.72 -16.17
C CYS A 33 3.58 -0.54 -17.02
N LYS A 34 4.75 -0.99 -17.49
CA LYS A 34 4.90 -2.21 -18.26
C LYS A 34 6.00 -3.05 -17.62
N ILE A 35 5.62 -4.24 -17.20
CA ILE A 35 6.52 -5.23 -16.61
C ILE A 35 6.57 -6.41 -17.57
N THR A 36 7.74 -6.65 -18.11
CA THR A 36 8.05 -7.88 -18.85
C THR A 36 8.90 -8.78 -17.95
N SER A 37 9.16 -10.01 -18.38
CA SER A 37 9.97 -10.92 -17.56
C SER A 37 11.36 -10.34 -17.26
N THR A 38 11.94 -9.55 -18.16
CA THR A 38 13.32 -9.07 -18.04
C THR A 38 13.45 -7.55 -17.97
N LYS A 39 12.34 -6.80 -17.96
CA LYS A 39 12.39 -5.33 -18.10
C LYS A 39 11.22 -4.63 -17.41
N LEU A 40 11.52 -3.52 -16.75
CA LEU A 40 10.55 -2.58 -16.18
C LEU A 40 10.56 -1.27 -16.95
N THR A 41 9.39 -0.85 -17.41
CA THR A 41 9.14 0.50 -17.93
C THR A 41 8.08 1.17 -17.09
N LEU A 42 8.44 2.28 -16.45
CA LEU A 42 7.53 3.07 -15.62
C LEU A 42 7.60 4.54 -16.02
N GLY A 43 6.44 5.13 -16.27
CA GLY A 43 6.33 6.47 -16.83
C GLY A 43 4.94 7.06 -16.70
N PHE A 44 4.75 8.16 -17.43
CA PHE A 44 3.44 8.76 -17.61
C PHE A 44 3.01 8.63 -19.07
N LYS A 45 1.72 8.42 -19.30
CA LYS A 45 1.14 8.33 -20.64
C LYS A 45 1.51 9.58 -21.46
N GLY A 46 2.07 9.37 -22.65
CA GLY A 46 2.48 10.44 -23.56
C GLY A 46 3.76 11.18 -23.17
N LYS A 47 4.50 10.71 -22.16
CA LYS A 47 5.81 11.27 -21.77
C LYS A 47 6.89 10.18 -21.78
N PRO A 48 8.18 10.56 -21.88
CA PRO A 48 9.28 9.61 -21.68
C PRO A 48 9.16 8.91 -20.33
N PRO A 49 9.40 7.58 -20.27
CA PRO A 49 9.41 6.86 -19.01
C PRO A 49 10.57 7.34 -18.14
N PHE A 50 10.35 7.35 -16.83
CA PHE A 50 11.39 7.70 -15.84
C PHE A 50 12.10 6.46 -15.28
N ILE A 51 11.57 5.25 -15.53
CA ILE A 51 12.29 3.98 -15.41
C ILE A 51 12.16 3.24 -16.73
N ASN A 52 13.27 2.81 -17.32
CA ASN A 52 13.28 2.04 -18.56
C ASN A 52 14.50 1.11 -18.58
N GLU A 53 14.56 0.21 -17.60
CA GLU A 53 15.75 -0.57 -17.28
C GLU A 53 15.46 -2.07 -17.30
N GLU A 54 16.51 -2.86 -17.54
CA GLU A 54 16.46 -4.32 -17.39
C GLU A 54 16.33 -4.70 -15.91
N LEU A 55 15.53 -5.73 -15.64
CA LEU A 55 15.41 -6.32 -14.31
C LEU A 55 16.68 -7.13 -14.02
N TYR A 56 17.06 -7.18 -12.75
CA TYR A 56 18.26 -7.92 -12.32
C TYR A 56 18.17 -9.42 -12.69
N LEU A 57 16.98 -10.01 -12.57
CA LEU A 57 16.67 -11.38 -12.96
C LEU A 57 15.24 -11.48 -13.51
N PRO A 58 14.91 -12.57 -14.23
CA PRO A 58 13.58 -12.79 -14.75
C PRO A 58 12.49 -12.85 -13.67
N VAL A 59 11.40 -12.11 -13.87
CA VAL A 59 10.19 -12.16 -13.02
C VAL A 59 9.03 -12.84 -13.76
N LYS A 60 8.06 -13.36 -12.98
CA LYS A 60 6.78 -13.83 -13.50
C LYS A 60 5.89 -12.63 -13.84
N SER A 61 5.98 -12.15 -15.07
CA SER A 61 5.30 -10.90 -15.51
C SER A 61 3.77 -10.91 -15.34
N LYS A 62 3.12 -12.09 -15.36
CA LYS A 62 1.67 -12.21 -15.15
C LYS A 62 1.23 -11.97 -13.70
N ASP A 63 2.15 -12.12 -12.76
CA ASP A 63 1.89 -11.98 -11.32
C ASP A 63 2.35 -10.61 -10.80
N SER A 64 2.94 -9.78 -11.66
CA SER A 64 3.41 -8.45 -11.28
C SER A 64 2.27 -7.44 -11.26
N LEU A 65 1.96 -6.90 -10.08
CA LEU A 65 0.88 -5.94 -9.86
C LEU A 65 1.45 -4.55 -9.52
N TRP A 66 0.84 -3.51 -10.07
CA TRP A 66 1.06 -2.14 -9.59
C TRP A 66 -0.03 -1.78 -8.58
N MET A 67 0.34 -1.66 -7.30
CA MET A 67 -0.58 -1.37 -6.22
C MET A 67 -0.10 -0.17 -5.39
N LYS A 68 -1.05 0.56 -4.80
CA LYS A 68 -0.74 1.56 -3.79
C LYS A 68 -0.69 0.87 -2.43
N ALA A 69 0.49 0.78 -1.83
CA ALA A 69 0.63 0.42 -0.43
C ALA A 69 0.53 1.66 0.47
N LYS A 70 0.03 1.48 1.70
CA LYS A 70 0.13 2.52 2.74
C LYS A 70 1.59 2.66 3.13
N MET A 71 2.05 3.89 3.38
CA MET A 71 3.44 4.14 3.77
C MET A 71 3.77 3.57 5.15
N ASN A 72 2.83 3.62 6.10
CA ASN A 72 3.00 3.03 7.42
C ASN A 72 2.00 1.90 7.63
N ARG A 73 2.48 0.75 8.13
CA ARG A 73 1.62 -0.35 8.59
C ARG A 73 0.70 0.16 9.71
N GLY A 74 -0.58 -0.22 9.65
CA GLY A 74 -1.58 0.15 10.66
C GLY A 74 -2.12 1.58 10.55
N GLU A 75 -1.66 2.41 9.59
CA GLU A 75 -2.18 3.76 9.43
C GLU A 75 -3.63 3.74 8.91
N ILE A 76 -4.54 4.40 9.64
CA ILE A 76 -5.94 4.51 9.25
C ILE A 76 -6.05 5.58 8.17
N TRP A 77 -6.60 5.21 7.02
CA TRP A 77 -6.91 6.15 5.95
C TRP A 77 -8.42 6.35 5.90
N LEU A 78 -8.85 7.60 5.97
CA LEU A 78 -10.28 8.00 5.87
C LEU A 78 -10.86 7.78 4.47
N GLY A 79 -9.98 7.59 3.49
CA GLY A 79 -10.33 7.27 2.12
C GLY A 79 -9.07 7.11 1.28
N ALA A 80 -9.19 6.40 0.16
CA ALA A 80 -8.08 6.22 -0.77
C ALA A 80 -7.68 7.52 -1.50
N LEU A 81 -8.58 8.50 -1.54
CA LEU A 81 -8.42 9.80 -2.21
C LEU A 81 -9.02 10.91 -1.35
N LYS A 82 -8.25 11.95 -1.05
CA LYS A 82 -8.68 13.07 -0.19
C LYS A 82 -9.96 13.75 -0.68
N ALA A 83 -10.16 13.86 -1.98
CA ALA A 83 -11.32 14.51 -2.59
C ALA A 83 -12.65 13.76 -2.35
N HIS A 84 -12.61 12.51 -1.88
CA HIS A 84 -13.80 11.70 -1.62
C HIS A 84 -14.06 11.49 -0.13
N VAL A 85 -13.27 12.11 0.75
CA VAL A 85 -13.49 12.07 2.19
C VAL A 85 -14.49 13.18 2.50
N THR A 86 -15.73 12.80 2.81
CA THR A 86 -16.76 13.73 3.29
C THR A 86 -16.59 13.96 4.80
N GLU A 87 -16.90 15.16 5.28
CA GLU A 87 -16.72 15.57 6.68
C GLU A 87 -17.60 14.77 7.67
N ASP A 88 -18.66 14.09 7.19
CA ASP A 88 -19.58 13.26 7.97
C ASP A 88 -19.11 11.81 8.24
N SER A 89 -17.83 11.50 8.04
CA SER A 89 -17.31 10.11 8.06
C SER A 89 -16.94 9.55 9.45
N SER A 90 -17.37 10.18 10.55
CA SER A 90 -17.01 9.75 11.92
C SER A 90 -17.45 8.31 12.27
N VAL A 91 -18.61 7.88 11.74
CA VAL A 91 -19.11 6.51 11.92
C VAL A 91 -18.30 5.51 11.09
N GLU A 92 -17.91 5.86 9.87
CA GLU A 92 -17.08 5.03 8.99
C GLU A 92 -15.65 4.90 9.50
N GLN A 93 -15.14 5.96 10.12
CA GLN A 93 -13.87 5.97 10.85
C GLN A 93 -13.86 4.95 11.97
N GLU A 94 -14.89 4.97 12.82
CA GLU A 94 -14.97 4.04 13.94
C GLU A 94 -15.10 2.60 13.46
N LYS A 95 -15.94 2.32 12.45
CA LYS A 95 -16.05 0.99 11.85
C LYS A 95 -14.72 0.49 11.27
N THR A 96 -13.99 1.35 10.55
CA THR A 96 -12.69 1.00 9.98
C THR A 96 -11.66 0.71 11.07
N LYS A 97 -11.68 1.50 12.15
CA LYS A 97 -10.82 1.30 13.32
C LYS A 97 -11.09 -0.03 14.01
N GLN A 98 -12.37 -0.34 14.24
CA GLN A 98 -12.82 -1.61 14.82
C GLN A 98 -12.42 -2.82 13.96
N GLN A 99 -12.59 -2.74 12.63
CA GLN A 99 -12.20 -3.81 11.71
C GLN A 99 -10.69 -4.07 11.71
N LEU A 100 -9.86 -3.02 11.64
CA LEU A 100 -8.41 -3.17 11.67
C LEU A 100 -7.92 -3.74 13.01
N MET A 101 -8.54 -3.35 14.12
CA MET A 101 -8.27 -3.92 15.44
C MET A 101 -8.60 -5.42 15.50
N LEU A 102 -9.76 -5.82 14.98
CA LEU A 102 -10.17 -7.22 14.96
C LEU A 102 -9.21 -8.08 14.12
N GLN A 103 -8.83 -7.59 12.94
CA GLN A 103 -7.85 -8.26 12.08
C GLN A 103 -6.51 -8.43 12.79
N ARG A 104 -6.02 -7.37 13.44
CA ARG A 104 -4.76 -7.44 14.20
C ARG A 104 -4.84 -8.43 15.36
N PHE A 105 -5.95 -8.43 16.10
CA PHE A 105 -6.14 -9.34 17.23
C PHE A 105 -6.19 -10.81 16.78
N GLN A 106 -6.81 -11.07 15.62
CA GLN A 106 -6.83 -12.39 14.98
C GLN A 106 -5.42 -12.84 14.55
N GLU A 107 -4.60 -11.94 14.00
CA GLU A 107 -3.20 -12.22 13.64
C GLU A 107 -2.33 -12.50 14.88
N GLU A 108 -2.54 -11.78 15.98
CA GLU A 108 -1.75 -11.92 17.22
C GLU A 108 -2.16 -13.13 18.07
N ASN A 109 -3.35 -13.71 17.84
CA ASN A 109 -3.86 -14.87 18.58
C ASN A 109 -4.22 -16.04 17.63
N PRO A 110 -3.21 -16.67 16.99
CA PRO A 110 -3.44 -17.83 16.12
C PRO A 110 -4.01 -19.00 16.94
N GLY A 111 -5.24 -19.42 16.61
CA GLY A 111 -5.92 -20.55 17.27
C GLY A 111 -7.25 -20.21 17.95
N PHE A 112 -7.60 -18.92 18.05
CA PHE A 112 -8.95 -18.48 18.38
C PHE A 112 -9.67 -17.99 17.13
N ASP A 113 -10.98 -18.25 17.01
CA ASP A 113 -11.81 -17.75 15.90
C ASP A 113 -12.61 -16.53 16.37
N PHE A 114 -12.30 -15.36 15.81
CA PHE A 114 -12.99 -14.10 16.09
C PHE A 114 -13.82 -13.61 14.89
N SER A 115 -14.11 -14.47 13.90
CA SER A 115 -14.88 -14.04 12.71
C SER A 115 -16.31 -13.59 13.03
N GLY A 116 -16.85 -14.00 14.19
CA GLY A 116 -18.17 -13.59 14.71
C GLY A 116 -18.11 -12.56 15.83
N ALA A 117 -16.94 -12.01 16.16
CA ALA A 117 -16.80 -11.06 17.26
C ALA A 117 -17.13 -9.63 16.82
N GLU A 118 -17.92 -8.92 17.63
CA GLU A 118 -18.21 -7.50 17.44
C GLU A 118 -17.39 -6.65 18.40
N PHE A 119 -16.88 -5.53 17.90
CA PHE A 119 -16.16 -4.57 18.74
C PHE A 119 -17.16 -3.67 19.47
N SER A 120 -17.21 -3.75 20.81
CA SER A 120 -18.09 -2.89 21.62
C SER A 120 -17.38 -1.60 22.04
N GLY A 121 -17.96 -0.44 21.70
CA GLY A 121 -17.43 0.87 22.10
C GLY A 121 -16.36 1.43 21.16
N SER A 122 -15.53 2.35 21.67
CA SER A 122 -14.49 3.01 20.88
C SER A 122 -13.23 2.15 20.80
N ALA A 123 -12.79 1.85 19.58
CA ALA A 123 -11.55 1.11 19.35
C ALA A 123 -10.32 1.98 19.68
N PRO A 124 -9.27 1.43 20.30
CA PRO A 124 -7.98 2.12 20.46
C PRO A 124 -7.22 2.18 19.12
N ASP A 125 -6.15 2.97 19.04
CA ASP A 125 -5.39 3.16 17.80
C ASP A 125 -4.65 1.86 17.40
N PRO A 126 -4.96 1.27 16.22
CA PRO A 126 -4.35 0.03 15.74
C PRO A 126 -2.83 0.09 15.59
N ARG A 127 -2.22 1.28 15.49
CA ARG A 127 -0.76 1.42 15.36
C ARG A 127 -0.05 1.30 16.71
N SER A 128 -0.63 1.86 17.78
CA SER A 128 0.02 1.98 19.09
C SER A 128 -0.47 0.99 20.13
N PHE A 129 -1.61 0.33 19.89
CA PHE A 129 -2.15 -0.66 20.82
C PHE A 129 -1.27 -1.92 20.92
N MET A 130 -1.32 -2.63 22.07
CA MET A 130 -0.58 -3.87 22.37
C MET A 130 0.93 -3.83 22.09
N GLY A 131 1.63 -2.82 22.62
CA GLY A 131 3.10 -2.73 22.54
C GLY A 131 3.65 -2.15 21.24
N GLY A 132 2.78 -1.72 20.31
CA GLY A 132 3.17 -1.10 19.04
C GLY A 132 3.62 -2.10 17.98
N MET A 133 3.37 -1.77 16.71
CA MET A 133 3.94 -2.52 15.59
C MET A 133 5.45 -2.21 15.53
N ASN A 134 6.30 -3.21 15.77
CA ASN A 134 7.73 -3.09 15.45
C ASN A 134 7.83 -2.85 13.93
N LEU A 135 8.31 -1.66 13.57
CA LEU A 135 8.60 -1.23 12.20
C LEU A 135 9.71 -2.09 11.59
#